data_AF-A0A1A0XN19-F1
#
_entry.id   AF-A0A1A0XN19-F1
#
_cell.length_a   1.000
_cell.length_b   1.000
_cell.length_c   1.000
_cell.angle_alpha   90.00
_cell.angle_beta   90.00
_cell.angle_gamma   90.00
#
_symmetry.space_group_name_H-M   'P 1'
#
loop_
_entity.id
_entity.type
_entity.pdbx_description
1 polymer ?
#
loop_
_entity_poly.entity_id
_entity_poly.type
_entity_poly.pdbx_seq_one_letter_code
_entity_poly.pdbx_strand_id
1 'polypeptide(L)'
;MLDELAAVDVSLVSDAALVEATVEAERLALRTAGAVTDRLIVEASDRDLPRALGFRDIRSFMGHGLHIGDPAARHRVIAATGSFTTICGDRLPPSCPTLAGYVVEGRVAGAHVRAVLEVLEAIPELVKMFV
;
A
#
# COMPACT_ATOMS: atom_id res chain seq x y z
N MET A 1 -1.75 -19.25 12.78
CA MET A 1 -2.30 -17.91 13.05
C MET A 1 -3.44 -17.53 12.11
N LEU A 2 -3.22 -17.28 10.80
CA LEU A 2 -4.34 -16.97 9.89
C LEU A 2 -5.31 -18.15 9.72
N ASP A 3 -4.78 -19.37 9.54
CA ASP A 3 -5.62 -20.57 9.43
C ASP A 3 -6.42 -20.86 10.70
N GLU A 4 -5.85 -20.54 11.87
CA GLU A 4 -6.54 -20.68 13.16
C GLU A 4 -7.66 -19.65 13.29
N LEU A 5 -7.43 -18.41 12.87
CA LEU A 5 -8.47 -17.37 12.86
C LEU A 5 -9.59 -17.68 11.87
N ALA A 6 -9.25 -18.26 10.71
CA ALA A 6 -10.21 -18.67 9.69
C ALA A 6 -11.09 -19.86 10.13
N ALA A 7 -10.63 -20.65 11.11
CA ALA A 7 -11.38 -21.79 11.65
C ALA A 7 -12.40 -21.40 12.74
N VAL A 8 -12.42 -20.15 13.18
CA VAL A 8 -13.38 -19.67 14.20
C VAL A 8 -14.79 -19.63 13.62
N ASP A 9 -15.74 -20.25 14.31
CA ASP A 9 -17.16 -20.13 13.98
C ASP A 9 -17.69 -18.75 14.39
N VAL A 10 -17.81 -17.85 13.43
CA VAL A 10 -18.28 -16.48 13.64
C VAL A 10 -19.77 -16.38 13.92
N SER A 11 -20.56 -17.44 13.71
CA SER A 11 -22.01 -17.43 13.96
C SER A 11 -22.36 -17.35 15.46
N LEU A 12 -21.40 -17.68 16.33
CA LEU A 12 -21.54 -17.64 17.79
C LEU A 12 -21.02 -16.33 18.41
N VAL A 13 -20.47 -15.43 17.60
CA VAL A 13 -19.94 -14.14 18.05
C VAL A 13 -21.10 -13.14 18.20
N SER A 14 -21.11 -12.39 19.29
CA SER A 14 -22.11 -11.33 19.47
C SER A 14 -21.96 -10.22 18.44
N ASP A 15 -23.05 -9.54 18.07
CA ASP A 15 -23.02 -8.46 17.07
C ASP A 15 -21.96 -7.39 17.38
N ALA A 16 -21.83 -6.99 18.65
CA ALA A 16 -20.84 -6.00 19.07
C ALA A 16 -19.40 -6.49 18.84
N ALA A 17 -19.10 -7.73 19.24
CA ALA A 17 -17.79 -8.32 19.03
C ALA A 17 -17.48 -8.55 17.54
N LEU A 18 -18.51 -8.88 16.74
CA LEU A 18 -18.36 -9.06 15.30
C LEU A 18 -18.00 -7.74 14.60
N VAL A 19 -18.63 -6.64 15.00
CA VAL A 19 -18.30 -5.29 14.49
C VAL A 19 -16.87 -4.91 14.86
N GLU A 20 -16.47 -5.07 16.11
CA GLU A 20 -15.10 -4.77 16.56
C GLU A 20 -14.07 -5.62 15.81
N ALA A 21 -14.30 -6.92 15.71
CA ALA A 21 -13.41 -7.85 15.00
C ALA A 21 -13.29 -7.47 13.51
N THR A 22 -14.37 -7.04 12.87
CA THR A 22 -14.36 -6.62 11.47
C THR A 22 -13.51 -5.38 11.26
N VAL A 23 -13.65 -4.37 12.13
CA VAL A 23 -12.85 -3.14 12.07
C VAL A 23 -11.36 -3.43 12.25
N GLU A 24 -11.01 -4.25 13.24
CA GLU A 24 -9.61 -4.59 13.51
C GLU A 24 -9.01 -5.48 12.41
N ALA A 25 -9.77 -6.44 11.88
CA ALA A 25 -9.31 -7.29 10.78
C ALA A 25 -9.03 -6.46 9.52
N GLU A 26 -9.93 -5.54 9.15
CA GLU A 26 -9.73 -4.68 7.99
C GLU A 26 -8.54 -3.74 8.19
N ARG A 27 -8.43 -3.11 9.37
CA ARG A 27 -7.28 -2.27 9.69
C ARG A 27 -5.97 -3.06 9.61
N LEU A 28 -5.94 -4.29 10.12
CA LEU A 28 -4.78 -5.16 10.04
C LEU A 28 -4.43 -5.54 8.60
N ALA A 29 -5.42 -5.82 7.75
CA ALA A 29 -5.22 -6.07 6.33
C ALA A 29 -4.60 -4.85 5.64
N LEU A 30 -5.12 -3.64 5.90
CA LEU A 30 -4.59 -2.39 5.38
C LEU A 30 -3.16 -2.14 5.84
N ARG A 31 -2.86 -2.35 7.14
CA ARG A 31 -1.49 -2.23 7.68
C ARG A 31 -0.54 -3.24 7.06
N THR A 32 -0.97 -4.48 6.88
CA THR A 32 -0.16 -5.53 6.25
C THR A 32 0.16 -5.18 4.80
N ALA A 33 -0.81 -4.63 4.09
CA ALA A 33 -0.62 -4.17 2.72
C ALA A 33 0.37 -2.98 2.67
N GLY A 34 0.15 -1.93 3.46
CA GLY A 34 0.93 -0.69 3.41
C GLY A 34 2.29 -0.73 4.13
N ALA A 35 2.34 -1.28 5.35
CA ALA A 35 3.55 -1.28 6.17
C ALA A 35 4.49 -2.45 5.89
N VAL A 36 3.99 -3.54 5.29
CA VAL A 36 4.79 -4.74 5.02
C VAL A 36 4.94 -4.95 3.52
N THR A 37 3.82 -5.22 2.83
CA THR A 37 3.85 -5.66 1.42
C THR A 37 4.40 -4.58 0.50
N ASP A 38 3.93 -3.34 0.62
CA ASP A 38 4.39 -2.23 -0.22
C ASP A 38 5.89 -1.95 0.00
N ARG A 39 6.41 -2.08 1.23
CA ARG A 39 7.86 -1.95 1.49
C ARG A 39 8.67 -3.03 0.82
N LEU A 40 8.18 -4.28 0.79
CA LEU A 40 8.83 -5.37 0.07
C LEU A 40 8.82 -5.15 -1.45
N ILE A 41 7.74 -4.60 -1.99
CA ILE A 41 7.63 -4.24 -3.41
C ILE A 41 8.63 -3.13 -3.76
N VAL A 42 8.76 -2.10 -2.91
CA VAL A 42 9.76 -1.04 -3.10
C VAL A 42 11.17 -1.63 -3.09
N GLU A 43 11.51 -2.46 -2.11
CA GLU A 43 12.83 -3.09 -2.03
C GLU A 43 13.13 -3.97 -3.24
N ALA A 44 12.15 -4.75 -3.72
CA ALA A 44 12.29 -5.55 -4.93
C ALA A 44 12.52 -4.67 -6.16
N SER A 45 11.87 -3.51 -6.24
CA SER A 45 12.07 -2.53 -7.30
C SER A 45 13.45 -1.90 -7.25
N ASP A 46 13.88 -1.42 -6.08
CA ASP A 46 15.18 -0.74 -5.88
C ASP A 46 16.35 -1.67 -6.23
N ARG A 47 16.19 -2.97 -6.00
CA ARG A 47 17.17 -4.01 -6.31
C ARG A 47 17.05 -4.61 -7.72
N ASP A 48 16.13 -4.10 -8.54
CA ASP A 48 15.82 -4.60 -9.89
C ASP A 48 15.52 -6.12 -9.94
N LEU A 49 14.98 -6.68 -8.84
CA LEU A 49 14.68 -8.11 -8.73
C LEU A 49 13.67 -8.61 -9.77
N PRO A 50 12.62 -7.85 -10.16
CA PRO A 50 11.71 -8.27 -11.23
C PRO A 50 12.45 -8.68 -12.50
N ARG A 51 13.48 -7.93 -12.93
CA ARG A 51 14.25 -8.27 -14.12
C ARG A 51 15.07 -9.54 -13.93
N ALA A 52 15.72 -9.70 -12.77
CA ALA A 52 16.47 -10.92 -12.44
C ALA A 52 15.58 -12.18 -12.46
N LEU A 53 14.29 -12.03 -12.19
CA LEU A 53 13.29 -13.09 -12.22
C LEU A 53 12.58 -13.25 -13.58
N GLY A 54 12.97 -12.49 -14.60
CA GLY A 54 12.41 -12.58 -15.95
C GLY A 54 11.13 -11.76 -16.19
N PHE A 55 10.72 -10.92 -15.24
CA PHE A 55 9.63 -9.96 -15.45
C PHE A 55 10.16 -8.69 -16.12
N ARG A 56 9.32 -8.06 -16.95
CA ARG A 56 9.69 -6.85 -17.71
C ARG A 56 9.97 -5.65 -16.79
N ASP A 57 9.13 -5.47 -15.78
CA ASP A 57 9.17 -4.36 -14.82
C ASP A 57 8.46 -4.76 -13.52
N ILE A 58 8.50 -3.88 -12.51
CA ILE A 58 7.87 -4.12 -11.21
C ILE A 58 6.36 -4.34 -11.32
N ARG A 59 5.66 -3.64 -12.23
CA ARG A 59 4.21 -3.79 -12.41
C ARG A 59 3.87 -5.15 -13.01
N SER A 60 4.69 -5.64 -13.93
CA SER A 60 4.56 -7.00 -14.47
C SER A 60 4.74 -8.05 -13.38
N PHE A 61 5.70 -7.87 -12.47
CA PHE A 61 5.88 -8.74 -11.31
C PHE A 61 4.69 -8.67 -10.35
N MET A 62 4.19 -7.47 -10.04
CA MET A 62 3.00 -7.29 -9.20
C MET A 62 1.77 -8.01 -9.76
N GLY A 63 1.51 -7.87 -11.07
CA GLY A 63 0.35 -8.49 -11.70
C GLY A 63 0.45 -10.01 -11.84
N HIS A 64 1.59 -10.50 -12.35
CA HIS A 64 1.73 -11.92 -12.68
C HIS A 64 2.33 -12.75 -11.55
N GLY A 65 3.30 -12.20 -10.81
CA GLY A 65 3.99 -12.90 -9.72
C GLY A 65 3.27 -12.78 -8.38
N LEU A 66 2.67 -11.62 -8.09
CA LEU A 66 1.96 -11.38 -6.82
C LEU A 66 0.43 -11.43 -6.95
N HIS A 67 -0.10 -11.62 -8.16
CA HIS A 67 -1.54 -11.67 -8.44
C HIS A 67 -2.32 -10.42 -7.97
N ILE A 68 -1.67 -9.25 -8.00
CA ILE A 68 -2.33 -7.98 -7.69
C ILE A 68 -3.26 -7.62 -8.86
N GLY A 69 -4.55 -7.49 -8.60
CA GLY A 69 -5.58 -7.29 -9.63
C GLY A 69 -5.45 -5.99 -10.43
N ASP A 70 -4.97 -4.91 -9.80
CA ASP A 70 -4.62 -3.66 -10.49
C ASP A 70 -3.21 -3.18 -10.09
N PRO A 71 -2.17 -3.68 -10.78
CA PRO A 71 -0.79 -3.31 -10.52
C PRO A 71 -0.51 -1.83 -10.76
N ALA A 72 -1.19 -1.20 -11.71
CA ALA A 72 -0.97 0.19 -12.05
C ALA A 72 -1.49 1.11 -10.94
N ALA A 73 -2.73 0.88 -10.48
CA ALA A 73 -3.30 1.61 -9.36
C ALA A 73 -2.50 1.40 -8.08
N ARG A 74 -2.09 0.15 -7.79
CA ARG A 74 -1.28 -0.14 -6.59
C ARG A 74 0.10 0.51 -6.68
N HIS A 75 0.77 0.44 -7.83
CA HIS A 75 2.07 1.08 -8.02
C HIS A 75 1.99 2.61 -7.83
N ARG A 76 0.90 3.25 -8.27
CA ARG A 76 0.70 4.69 -8.06
C ARG A 76 0.60 5.06 -6.57
N VAL A 77 -0.07 4.24 -5.77
CA VAL A 77 -0.10 4.40 -4.30
C VAL A 77 1.31 4.26 -3.74
N ILE A 78 2.01 3.17 -4.09
CA ILE A 78 3.39 2.91 -3.61
C ILE A 78 4.35 4.03 -4.00
N ALA A 79 4.27 4.54 -5.23
CA ALA A 79 5.12 5.65 -5.68
C ALA A 79 4.91 6.92 -4.83
N ALA A 80 3.69 7.16 -4.36
CA ALA A 80 3.37 8.33 -3.55
C ALA A 80 3.73 8.16 -2.06
N THR A 81 3.57 6.95 -1.53
CA THR A 81 3.66 6.69 -0.08
C THR A 81 4.89 5.88 0.33
N GLY A 82 5.60 5.29 -0.62
CA GLY A 82 6.81 4.50 -0.39
C GLY A 82 8.04 5.37 -0.17
N SER A 83 8.97 4.86 0.64
CA SER A 83 10.33 5.39 0.74
C SER A 83 11.23 4.56 -0.15
N PHE A 84 11.82 5.17 -1.18
CA PHE A 84 12.69 4.51 -2.17
C PHE A 84 14.16 4.74 -1.84
N THR A 85 15.04 3.98 -2.46
CA THR A 85 16.49 4.09 -2.29
C THR A 85 17.11 4.80 -3.48
N THR A 86 17.95 5.81 -3.24
CA THR A 86 18.68 6.51 -4.30
C THR A 86 19.77 5.62 -4.89
N ILE A 87 20.32 6.04 -6.04
CA ILE A 87 21.50 5.40 -6.64
C ILE A 87 22.74 5.41 -5.71
N CYS A 88 22.78 6.31 -4.73
CA CYS A 88 23.85 6.40 -3.74
C CYS A 88 23.60 5.53 -2.51
N GLY A 89 22.43 4.89 -2.40
CA GLY A 89 22.03 4.06 -1.26
C GLY A 89 21.25 4.81 -0.17
N ASP A 90 21.00 6.10 -0.32
CA ASP A 90 20.24 6.89 0.66
C ASP A 90 18.74 6.64 0.56
N ARG A 91 18.01 6.71 1.68
CA ARG A 91 16.54 6.60 1.68
C ARG A 91 15.89 7.94 1.38
N LEU A 92 15.07 7.96 0.34
CA LEU A 92 14.20 9.09 0.00
C LEU A 92 12.96 9.08 0.90
N PRO A 93 12.53 10.26 1.41
CA PRO A 93 11.23 10.37 2.03
C PRO A 93 10.12 10.11 0.99
N PRO A 94 8.94 9.62 1.42
CA PRO A 94 7.78 9.53 0.54
C PRO A 94 7.42 10.89 -0.07
N SER A 95 6.86 10.90 -1.29
CA SER A 95 6.40 12.17 -1.90
C SER A 95 5.19 12.75 -1.16
N CYS A 96 4.40 11.90 -0.49
CA CYS A 96 3.28 12.31 0.36
C CYS A 96 3.47 11.75 1.80
N PRO A 97 4.36 12.34 2.64
CA PRO A 97 4.72 11.77 3.95
C PRO A 97 3.53 11.60 4.91
N THR A 98 2.62 12.57 4.96
CA THR A 98 1.42 12.50 5.81
C THR A 98 0.53 11.33 5.41
N LEU A 99 0.31 11.15 4.11
CA LEU A 99 -0.51 10.07 3.59
C LEU A 99 0.17 8.70 3.78
N ALA A 100 1.49 8.65 3.65
CA ALA A 100 2.29 7.47 3.97
C ALA A 100 2.12 7.03 5.43
N GLY A 101 2.12 7.97 6.38
CA GLY A 101 1.83 7.69 7.79
C GLY A 101 0.47 7.00 7.98
N TYR A 102 -0.59 7.54 7.36
CA TYR A 102 -1.93 6.96 7.45
C TYR A 102 -2.04 5.57 6.79
N VAL A 103 -1.32 5.33 5.70
CA VAL A 103 -1.24 4.01 5.05
C VAL A 103 -0.57 2.99 5.98
N VAL A 104 0.55 3.35 6.61
CA VAL A 104 1.28 2.47 7.55
C VAL A 104 0.44 2.17 8.80
N GLU A 105 -0.37 3.13 9.25
CA GLU A 105 -1.32 2.96 10.36
C GLU A 105 -2.59 2.17 9.98
N GLY A 106 -2.78 1.87 8.69
CA GLY A 106 -3.97 1.21 8.14
C GLY A 106 -5.24 2.04 8.25
N ARG A 107 -5.10 3.37 8.30
CA ARG A 107 -6.23 4.31 8.43
C ARG A 107 -6.87 4.66 7.09
N VAL A 108 -6.16 4.41 5.99
CA VAL A 108 -6.64 4.71 4.64
C VAL A 108 -6.34 3.54 3.71
N ALA A 109 -7.34 3.16 2.92
CA ALA A 109 -7.19 2.20 1.84
C ALA A 109 -6.51 2.85 0.61
N GLY A 110 -5.89 2.03 -0.25
CA GLY A 110 -5.22 2.51 -1.46
C GLY A 110 -6.15 3.28 -2.41
N ALA A 111 -7.45 2.96 -2.44
CA ALA A 111 -8.43 3.72 -3.21
C ALA A 111 -8.58 5.17 -2.71
N HIS A 112 -8.60 5.38 -1.39
CA HIS A 112 -8.62 6.74 -0.82
C HIS A 112 -7.33 7.49 -1.12
N VAL A 113 -6.18 6.83 -1.05
CA VAL A 113 -4.90 7.44 -1.45
C VAL A 113 -4.97 7.96 -2.89
N ARG A 114 -5.44 7.14 -3.83
CA ARG A 114 -5.60 7.57 -5.22
C ARG A 114 -6.53 8.76 -5.38
N ALA A 115 -7.68 8.75 -4.70
CA ALA A 115 -8.62 9.87 -4.75
C ALA A 115 -7.97 11.17 -4.25
N VAL A 116 -7.17 11.11 -3.17
CA VAL A 116 -6.39 12.27 -2.69
C VAL A 116 -5.38 12.73 -3.75
N LEU A 117 -4.64 11.81 -4.38
CA LEU A 117 -3.67 12.15 -5.42
C LEU A 117 -4.33 12.80 -6.64
N GLU A 118 -5.49 12.29 -7.08
CA GLU A 118 -6.27 12.86 -8.18
C GLU A 118 -6.71 14.30 -7.87
N VAL A 119 -7.14 14.57 -6.63
CA VAL A 119 -7.47 15.93 -6.19
C VAL A 119 -6.23 16.83 -6.18
N LEU A 120 -5.10 16.35 -5.64
CA LEU A 120 -3.86 17.13 -5.59
C LEU A 120 -3.31 17.45 -6.99
N GLU A 121 -3.45 16.54 -7.94
CA GLU A 121 -3.05 16.76 -9.34
C GLU A 121 -3.95 17.76 -10.06
N ALA A 122 -5.23 17.83 -9.70
CA ALA A 122 -6.18 18.79 -10.28
C ALA A 122 -5.97 20.23 -9.79
N ILE A 123 -5.20 20.44 -8.70
CA ILE A 123 -4.85 21.78 -8.22
C ILE A 123 -3.90 22.44 -9.22
N PRO A 124 -4.23 23.63 -9.76
CA PRO A 124 -3.32 24.36 -10.63
C PRO A 124 -1.98 24.66 -9.94
N GLU A 125 -0.86 24.54 -10.67
CA GLU A 125 0.50 24.74 -10.14
C GLU A 125 0.69 26.07 -9.39
N LEU A 126 -0.02 27.12 -9.80
CA LEU A 126 0.04 28.44 -9.16
C LEU A 126 -0.44 28.43 -7.69
N VAL A 127 -1.25 27.44 -7.29
CA VAL A 127 -1.83 27.31 -5.94
C VAL A 127 -1.06 26.30 -5.08
N LYS A 128 -0.36 25.33 -5.69
CA LYS A 128 0.42 24.30 -4.97
C LYS A 128 1.56 24.87 -4.10
N MET A 129 2.00 26.09 -4.37
CA MET A 129 3.03 26.75 -3.56
C MET A 129 2.55 27.15 -2.14
N PHE A 130 1.23 27.08 -1.89
CA PHE A 130 0.60 27.49 -0.63
C PHE A 130 0.03 26.33 0.22
N VAL A 131 0.15 25.08 -0.24
CA VAL A 131 -0.38 23.87 0.42
C VAL A 131 0.76 22.89 0.65
#